data_AF-A0AAA9ZAJ5-F1
#
_entry.id   AF-A0AAA9ZAJ5-F1
#
_cell.length_a   1.000
_cell.length_b   1.000
_cell.length_c   1.000
_cell.angle_alpha   90.00
_cell.angle_beta   90.00
_cell.angle_gamma   90.00
#
_symmetry.space_group_name_H-M   'P 1'
#
loop_
_entity.id
_entity.type
_entity.pdbx_description
1 polymer ?
#
loop_
_entity_poly.entity_id
_entity_poly.type
_entity_poly.pdbx_seq_one_letter_code
_entity_poly.pdbx_strand_id
1 'polypeptide(L)'
;MWSILVLAAGLLILTTSTNAISIKVHLDRFEQQKGFDMANTTGFRVRKYNRTTSVLSGELYFFYDLGDEYIFTLTLAYSRLGNNQFNQYPMKVSKAKMCDALNGPYKDYQYLIKDNTNFPQIGNERVCPFPRGRYWVKDWTPESSFVPPVVPAAQL
;
A
#
# COMPACT_ATOMS: atom_id res chain seq x y z
N MET A 1 -43.98 -16.91 -29.69
CA MET A 1 -44.09 -16.29 -28.35
C MET A 1 -43.19 -16.97 -27.30
N TRP A 2 -43.09 -18.30 -27.28
CA TRP A 2 -42.24 -19.02 -26.30
C TRP A 2 -40.73 -18.78 -26.44
N SER A 3 -40.21 -18.70 -27.67
CA SER A 3 -38.78 -18.51 -27.93
C SER A 3 -38.24 -17.15 -27.47
N ILE A 4 -39.08 -16.11 -27.46
CA ILE A 4 -38.72 -14.77 -27.00
C ILE A 4 -38.61 -14.73 -25.47
N LEU A 5 -39.48 -15.46 -24.76
CA LEU A 5 -39.44 -15.61 -23.30
C LEU A 5 -38.21 -16.38 -22.84
N VAL A 6 -37.79 -17.41 -23.57
CA VAL A 6 -36.57 -18.20 -23.25
C VAL A 6 -35.30 -17.37 -23.47
N LEU A 7 -35.24 -16.59 -24.55
CA LEU A 7 -34.12 -15.67 -24.81
C LEU A 7 -34.05 -14.54 -23.78
N ALA A 8 -35.19 -13.96 -23.40
CA ALA A 8 -35.26 -12.92 -22.37
C ALA A 8 -34.87 -13.45 -20.98
N ALA A 9 -35.31 -14.66 -20.62
CA ALA A 9 -34.93 -15.31 -19.37
C ALA A 9 -33.42 -15.66 -19.35
N GLY A 10 -32.87 -16.13 -20.48
CA GLY A 10 -31.44 -16.40 -20.61
C GLY A 10 -30.57 -15.15 -20.48
N LEU A 11 -31.01 -14.01 -21.03
CA LEU A 11 -30.31 -12.73 -20.90
C LEU A 11 -30.36 -12.17 -19.47
N LEU A 12 -31.48 -12.33 -18.77
CA LEU A 12 -31.63 -11.95 -17.36
C LEU A 12 -30.68 -12.73 -16.45
N ILE A 13 -30.53 -14.05 -16.67
CA ILE A 13 -29.63 -14.90 -15.87
C ILE A 13 -28.15 -14.52 -16.08
N LEU A 14 -27.76 -14.07 -17.28
CA LEU A 14 -26.39 -13.60 -17.57
C LEU A 14 -26.06 -12.25 -16.94
N THR A 15 -27.05 -11.38 -16.68
CA THR A 15 -26.82 -10.08 -16.04
C THR A 15 -26.66 -10.14 -14.52
N THR A 16 -27.05 -11.24 -13.87
CA THR A 16 -27.10 -11.31 -12.39
C THR A 16 -25.82 -11.76 -11.69
N SER A 17 -24.74 -12.09 -12.41
CA SER A 17 -23.51 -12.60 -11.78
C SER A 17 -22.39 -11.56 -11.62
N THR A 18 -22.72 -10.28 -11.40
CA THR A 18 -21.73 -9.29 -10.94
C THR A 18 -21.59 -9.41 -9.41
N ASN A 19 -20.70 -10.28 -8.95
CA ASN A 19 -20.30 -10.29 -7.54
C ASN A 19 -19.50 -9.02 -7.24
N ALA A 20 -20.08 -8.07 -6.51
CA ALA A 20 -19.37 -6.91 -6.01
C ALA A 20 -18.45 -7.34 -4.85
N ILE A 21 -17.15 -7.47 -5.11
CA ILE A 21 -16.15 -7.71 -4.07
C ILE A 21 -15.81 -6.35 -3.45
N SER A 22 -16.09 -6.19 -2.16
CA SER A 22 -15.69 -5.00 -1.38
C SER A 22 -14.49 -5.34 -0.51
N ILE A 23 -13.32 -4.79 -0.82
CA ILE A 23 -12.11 -4.92 0.01
C ILE A 23 -12.11 -3.80 1.05
N LYS A 24 -11.94 -4.16 2.34
CA LYS A 24 -11.71 -3.21 3.43
C LYS A 24 -10.31 -3.45 3.99
N VAL A 25 -9.50 -2.40 4.02
CA VAL A 25 -8.14 -2.44 4.57
C VAL A 25 -8.16 -1.72 5.91
N HIS A 26 -7.63 -2.37 6.94
CA HIS A 26 -7.50 -1.78 8.27
C HIS A 26 -6.03 -1.80 8.69
N LEU A 27 -5.50 -0.62 9.02
CA LEU A 27 -4.19 -0.48 9.65
C LEU A 27 -4.32 -0.86 11.13
N ASP A 28 -3.49 -1.80 11.56
CA ASP A 28 -3.41 -2.23 12.95
C ASP A 28 -2.15 -1.71 13.64
N ARG A 29 -0.97 -1.99 13.06
CA ARG A 29 0.31 -1.65 13.68
C ARG A 29 1.38 -1.26 12.66
N PHE A 30 2.27 -0.36 13.06
CA PHE A 30 3.48 -0.01 12.34
C PHE A 30 4.67 -0.05 13.31
N GLU A 31 5.72 -0.79 12.98
CA GLU A 31 6.91 -0.93 13.82
C GLU A 31 8.19 -0.99 12.99
N GLN A 32 9.19 -0.22 13.41
CA GLN A 32 10.55 -0.35 12.89
C GLN A 32 11.25 -1.51 13.59
N GLN A 33 11.66 -2.51 12.83
CA GLN A 33 12.36 -3.68 13.38
C GLN A 33 13.89 -3.51 13.31
N LYS A 34 14.40 -2.82 12.28
CA LYS A 34 15.83 -2.68 11.97
C LYS A 34 16.11 -1.33 11.30
N GLY A 35 17.39 -1.00 11.10
CA GLY A 35 17.81 0.18 10.35
C GLY A 35 17.66 1.50 11.09
N PHE A 36 17.74 1.48 12.43
CA PHE A 36 17.67 2.66 13.29
C PHE A 36 18.85 3.63 13.09
N ASP A 37 19.91 3.17 12.44
CA ASP A 37 21.08 3.92 12.00
C ASP A 37 20.88 4.61 10.65
N MET A 38 19.92 4.13 9.83
CA MET A 38 19.62 4.66 8.49
C MET A 38 18.45 5.65 8.52
N ALA A 39 17.40 5.33 9.28
CA ALA A 39 16.25 6.19 9.47
C ALA A 39 15.66 6.02 10.87
N ASN A 40 15.09 7.08 11.42
CA ASN A 40 14.25 7.00 12.60
C ASN A 40 12.78 7.10 12.19
N THR A 41 12.02 6.01 12.33
CA THR A 41 10.59 5.99 12.04
C THR A 41 9.76 5.71 13.30
N THR A 42 10.34 5.88 14.49
CA THR A 42 9.68 5.63 15.78
C THR A 42 8.57 6.64 16.11
N GLY A 43 8.53 7.76 15.39
CA GLY A 43 7.49 8.77 15.51
C GLY A 43 6.13 8.33 14.96
N PHE A 44 6.09 7.27 14.14
CA PHE A 44 4.86 6.78 13.55
C PHE A 44 3.98 6.04 14.54
N ARG A 45 2.69 6.35 14.51
CA ARG A 45 1.66 5.68 15.28
C ARG A 45 0.43 5.43 14.42
N VAL A 46 -0.12 4.23 14.55
CA VAL A 46 -1.47 3.93 14.08
C VAL A 46 -2.44 4.38 15.15
N ARG A 47 -3.42 5.21 14.79
CA ARG A 47 -4.44 5.72 15.71
C ARG A 47 -5.82 5.57 15.11
N LYS A 48 -6.82 5.42 15.96
CA LYS A 48 -8.22 5.43 15.54
C LYS A 48 -8.64 6.83 15.10
N TYR A 49 -9.16 6.97 13.88
CA TYR A 49 -9.72 8.22 13.36
C TYR A 49 -11.23 8.27 13.53
N ASN A 50 -11.92 7.16 13.24
CA ASN A 50 -13.35 6.99 13.47
C ASN A 50 -13.65 5.53 13.91
N ARG A 51 -14.93 5.18 14.18
CA ARG A 51 -15.37 3.84 14.61
C ARG A 51 -14.79 2.70 13.77
N THR A 52 -14.63 2.92 12.47
CA THR A 52 -14.21 1.91 11.49
C THR A 52 -12.86 2.20 10.82
N THR A 53 -12.23 3.34 11.08
CA THR A 53 -11.05 3.77 10.32
C THR A 53 -9.91 4.11 11.26
N SER A 54 -8.75 3.50 10.98
CA SER A 54 -7.48 3.80 11.62
C SER A 54 -6.57 4.49 10.61
N VAL A 55 -5.80 5.45 11.08
CA VAL A 55 -4.88 6.24 10.24
C VAL A 55 -3.46 6.14 10.79
N LEU A 56 -2.49 6.25 9.90
CA LEU A 56 -1.08 6.38 10.24
C LEU A 56 -0.71 7.87 10.31
N SER A 57 -0.16 8.30 11.44
CA SER A 57 0.36 9.66 11.60
C SER A 57 1.70 9.63 12.33
N GLY A 58 2.62 10.51 11.94
CA GLY A 58 3.90 10.66 12.63
C GLY A 58 4.98 11.31 11.77
N GLU A 59 6.19 11.30 12.29
CA GLU A 59 7.38 11.80 11.62
C GLU A 59 8.38 10.68 11.41
N LEU A 60 9.09 10.74 10.29
CA LEU A 60 10.32 10.00 10.07
C LEU A 60 11.48 10.95 9.80
N TYR A 61 12.68 10.46 10.02
CA TYR A 61 13.90 11.18 9.73
C TYR A 61 14.90 10.27 9.02
N PHE A 62 15.31 10.63 7.82
CA PHE A 62 16.41 9.97 7.11
C PHE A 62 17.73 10.64 7.49
N PHE A 63 18.71 9.84 7.92
CA PHE A 63 20.02 10.35 8.35
C PHE A 63 20.96 10.65 7.18
N TYR A 64 20.79 9.93 6.08
CA TYR A 64 21.62 9.99 4.87
C TYR A 64 20.76 10.22 3.64
N ASP A 65 21.38 10.81 2.61
CA ASP A 65 20.76 10.90 1.29
C ASP A 65 20.69 9.48 0.70
N LEU A 66 19.53 9.05 0.24
CA LEU A 66 19.32 7.68 -0.23
C LEU A 66 19.55 7.60 -1.74
N GLY A 67 20.76 7.24 -2.15
CA GLY A 67 21.13 7.02 -3.55
C GLY A 67 21.17 5.54 -3.95
N ASP A 68 21.78 5.27 -5.10
CA ASP A 68 21.90 3.93 -5.71
C ASP A 68 22.73 2.92 -4.91
N GLU A 69 23.42 3.36 -3.87
CA GLU A 69 24.09 2.54 -2.87
C GLU A 69 23.12 1.74 -1.97
N TYR A 70 21.85 2.16 -1.91
CA TYR A 70 20.81 1.46 -1.16
C TYR A 70 19.92 0.61 -2.08
N ILE A 71 19.44 -0.51 -1.54
CA ILE A 71 18.52 -1.42 -2.21
C ILE A 71 17.17 -1.39 -1.50
N PHE A 72 16.11 -1.14 -2.26
CA PHE A 72 14.74 -1.22 -1.79
C PHE A 72 14.12 -2.58 -2.13
N THR A 73 13.33 -3.13 -1.20
CA THR A 73 12.56 -4.35 -1.38
C THR A 73 11.31 -4.28 -0.51
N LEU A 74 10.19 -4.79 -1.01
CA LEU A 74 8.94 -4.93 -0.25
C LEU A 74 8.46 -6.37 -0.34
N THR A 75 8.29 -7.02 0.81
CA THR A 75 7.74 -8.37 0.92
C THR A 75 6.46 -8.32 1.71
N LEU A 76 5.43 -8.99 1.21
CA LEU A 76 4.15 -9.12 1.89
C LEU A 76 4.00 -10.55 2.40
N ALA A 77 3.36 -10.70 3.55
CA ALA A 77 2.96 -11.99 4.08
C ALA A 77 1.49 -11.88 4.51
N TYR A 78 0.81 -13.01 4.68
CA TYR A 78 -0.59 -13.02 5.08
C TYR A 78 -0.91 -14.21 5.98
N SER A 79 -1.82 -13.99 6.93
CA SER A 79 -2.39 -15.01 7.82
C SER A 79 -3.90 -15.08 7.59
N ARG A 80 -4.37 -16.23 7.09
CA ARG A 80 -5.80 -16.46 6.84
C ARG A 80 -6.62 -16.60 8.13
N LEU A 81 -5.98 -17.09 9.20
CA LEU A 81 -6.63 -17.38 10.48
C LEU A 81 -6.36 -16.31 11.55
N GLY A 82 -5.48 -15.33 11.28
CA GLY A 82 -5.10 -14.31 12.26
C GLY A 82 -4.37 -14.87 13.49
N ASN A 83 -3.78 -16.05 13.36
CA ASN A 83 -3.11 -16.77 14.46
C ASN A 83 -1.59 -16.51 14.51
N ASN A 84 -1.15 -15.36 14.00
CA ASN A 84 0.26 -14.98 13.83
C ASN A 84 1.12 -15.96 13.01
N GLN A 85 0.50 -16.87 12.25
CA GLN A 85 1.19 -17.70 11.27
C GLN A 85 1.02 -17.07 9.89
N PHE A 86 2.10 -16.52 9.37
CA PHE A 86 2.10 -15.78 8.12
C PHE A 86 2.75 -16.60 7.01
N ASN A 87 2.03 -16.74 5.89
CA ASN A 87 2.56 -17.29 4.65
C ASN A 87 3.03 -16.14 3.75
N GLN A 88 4.19 -16.28 3.13
CA GLN A 88 4.69 -15.26 2.22
C GLN A 88 3.77 -15.12 1.00
N TYR A 89 3.38 -13.90 0.68
CA TYR A 89 2.58 -13.59 -0.50
C TYR A 89 3.49 -13.49 -1.73
N PRO A 90 3.11 -14.06 -2.89
CA PRO A 90 3.97 -14.10 -4.07
C PRO A 90 4.23 -12.72 -4.69
N MET A 91 3.34 -11.74 -4.51
CA MET A 91 3.61 -10.37 -4.93
C MET A 91 4.60 -9.69 -3.99
N LYS A 92 5.69 -9.19 -4.58
CA LYS A 92 6.77 -8.47 -3.90
C LYS A 92 7.30 -7.39 -4.82
N VAL A 93 7.83 -6.31 -4.25
CA VAL A 93 8.71 -5.42 -5.01
C VAL A 93 10.09 -6.05 -4.99
N SER A 94 10.54 -6.48 -6.17
CA SER A 94 11.88 -7.04 -6.36
C SER A 94 12.96 -6.07 -5.87
N LYS A 95 14.10 -6.62 -5.45
CA LYS A 95 15.26 -5.83 -5.05
C LYS A 95 15.66 -4.90 -6.19
N ALA A 96 15.49 -3.60 -5.99
CA ALA A 96 15.85 -2.56 -6.94
C ALA A 96 16.74 -1.53 -6.24
N LYS A 97 17.61 -0.85 -7.00
CA LYS A 97 18.36 0.28 -6.45
C LYS A 97 17.39 1.39 -6.05
N MET A 98 17.77 2.19 -5.05
CA MET A 98 16.88 3.23 -4.53
C MET A 98 16.42 4.20 -5.62
N CYS A 99 17.31 4.67 -6.51
CA CYS A 99 16.87 5.59 -7.57
C CYS A 99 15.88 4.95 -8.54
N ASP A 100 16.06 3.67 -8.86
CA ASP A 100 15.13 2.94 -9.74
C ASP A 100 13.77 2.74 -9.04
N ALA A 101 13.78 2.45 -7.73
CA ALA A 101 12.57 2.35 -6.93
C ALA A 101 11.82 3.69 -6.83
N LEU A 102 12.55 4.80 -6.70
CA LEU A 102 11.97 6.14 -6.70
C LEU A 102 11.30 6.45 -8.04
N ASN A 103 12.03 6.30 -9.14
CA ASN A 103 11.54 6.71 -10.46
C ASN A 103 10.57 5.70 -11.12
N GLY A 104 10.44 4.49 -10.56
CA GLY A 104 9.44 3.50 -10.95
C GLY A 104 8.28 3.44 -9.94
N PRO A 105 8.25 2.45 -9.02
CA PRO A 105 7.09 2.20 -8.18
C PRO A 105 6.70 3.40 -7.30
N TYR A 106 7.64 4.15 -6.73
CA TYR A 106 7.27 5.32 -5.93
C TYR A 106 6.57 6.38 -6.79
N LYS A 107 7.07 6.68 -7.99
CA LYS A 107 6.41 7.60 -8.94
C LYS A 107 4.99 7.13 -9.30
N ASP A 108 4.81 5.84 -9.54
CA ASP A 108 3.52 5.25 -9.91
C ASP A 108 2.51 5.27 -8.75
N TYR A 109 2.99 5.10 -7.51
CA TYR A 109 2.14 4.99 -6.31
C TYR A 109 2.13 6.24 -5.41
N GLN A 110 2.85 7.32 -5.76
CA GLN A 110 2.91 8.54 -4.94
C GLN A 110 1.53 9.15 -4.70
N TYR A 111 0.57 8.95 -5.62
CA TYR A 111 -0.81 9.42 -5.47
C TYR A 111 -1.50 8.90 -4.21
N LEU A 112 -1.06 7.76 -3.68
CA LEU A 112 -1.62 7.16 -2.45
C LEU A 112 -1.27 7.95 -1.19
N ILE A 113 -0.16 8.70 -1.20
CA ILE A 113 0.38 9.34 0.00
C ILE A 113 0.57 10.86 -0.15
N LYS A 114 0.57 11.38 -1.38
CA LYS A 114 0.92 12.78 -1.71
C LYS A 114 0.16 13.84 -0.89
N ASP A 115 -1.10 13.59 -0.57
CA ASP A 115 -1.96 14.57 0.10
C ASP A 115 -1.77 14.54 1.62
N ASN A 116 -1.08 13.51 2.12
CA ASN A 116 -0.87 13.25 3.54
C ASN A 116 0.61 13.33 3.94
N THR A 117 1.52 13.79 3.08
CA THR A 117 2.96 13.83 3.37
C THR A 117 3.68 14.99 2.69
N ASN A 118 4.86 15.34 3.18
CA ASN A 118 5.79 16.25 2.52
C ASN A 118 6.90 15.53 1.74
N PHE A 119 6.73 14.24 1.41
CA PHE A 119 7.70 13.55 0.57
C PHE A 119 7.86 14.24 -0.81
N PRO A 120 9.08 14.23 -1.38
CA PRO A 120 9.34 14.76 -2.71
C PRO A 120 8.46 14.09 -3.75
N GLN A 121 7.66 14.88 -4.46
CA GLN A 121 6.83 14.38 -5.55
C GLN A 121 7.69 14.21 -6.80
N ILE A 122 7.57 13.07 -7.48
CA ILE A 122 8.34 12.77 -8.68
C ILE A 122 7.47 13.08 -9.89
N GLY A 123 7.78 14.19 -10.55
CA GLY A 123 7.14 14.60 -11.80
C GLY A 123 7.89 14.05 -13.02
N ASN A 124 8.22 14.96 -13.95
CA ASN A 124 9.01 14.65 -15.13
C ASN A 124 10.52 14.58 -14.82
N GLU A 125 10.96 15.26 -13.77
CA GLU A 125 12.36 15.28 -13.34
C GLU A 125 12.67 14.08 -12.46
N ARG A 126 13.87 13.50 -12.65
CA ARG A 126 14.36 12.38 -11.86
C ARG A 126 14.71 12.88 -10.45
N VAL A 127 14.08 12.32 -9.43
CA VAL A 127 14.47 12.58 -8.03
C VAL A 127 15.40 11.46 -7.57
N CYS A 128 16.70 11.75 -7.52
CA CYS A 128 17.69 10.94 -6.81
C CYS A 128 19.00 11.72 -6.58
N PRO A 129 19.67 11.59 -5.41
CA PRO A 129 19.29 10.79 -4.23
C PRO A 129 18.02 11.31 -3.53
N PHE A 130 17.33 10.44 -2.79
CA PHE A 130 16.24 10.90 -1.92
C PHE A 130 16.85 11.74 -0.78
N PRO A 131 16.47 13.02 -0.64
CA PRO A 131 17.18 13.90 0.26
C PRO A 131 16.99 13.47 1.72
N ARG A 132 18.08 13.53 2.49
CA ARG A 132 18.03 13.36 3.94
C ARG A 132 17.20 14.47 4.56
N GLY A 133 16.60 14.19 5.70
CA GLY A 133 15.80 15.18 6.41
C GLY A 133 14.58 14.60 7.09
N ARG A 134 13.75 15.52 7.59
CA ARG A 134 12.54 15.21 8.34
C ARG A 134 11.34 15.23 7.41
N TYR A 135 10.59 14.15 7.45
CA TYR A 135 9.34 14.01 6.72
C TYR A 135 8.22 13.63 7.67
N TRP A 136 7.02 14.09 7.36
CA TRP A 136 5.83 13.81 8.13
C TRP A 136 4.82 13.08 7.26
N VAL A 137 4.03 12.22 7.91
CA VAL A 137 2.80 11.68 7.35
C VAL A 137 1.67 12.00 8.32
N LYS A 138 0.58 12.56 7.80
CA LYS A 138 -0.56 13.00 8.60
C LYS A 138 -1.82 12.32 8.12
N ASP A 139 -2.37 11.49 9.00
CA ASP A 139 -3.72 10.94 8.89
C ASP A 139 -3.90 10.12 7.61
N TRP A 140 -2.84 9.41 7.22
CA TRP A 140 -2.87 8.57 6.03
C TRP A 140 -3.70 7.32 6.27
N THR A 141 -4.56 6.99 5.32
CA THR A 141 -5.35 5.77 5.30
C THR A 141 -5.08 4.99 4.03
N PRO A 142 -4.98 3.65 4.09
CA PRO A 142 -4.89 2.83 2.89
C PRO A 142 -6.23 2.91 2.15
N GLU A 143 -6.19 3.33 0.89
CA GLU A 143 -7.34 3.21 0.01
C GLU A 143 -7.50 1.77 -0.47
N SER A 144 -8.72 1.26 -0.61
CA SER A 144 -8.94 -0.08 -1.16
C SER A 144 -8.61 -0.19 -2.65
N SER A 145 -8.48 0.95 -3.34
CA SER A 145 -8.24 1.06 -4.78
C SER A 145 -6.93 0.44 -5.24
N PHE A 146 -5.88 0.47 -4.41
CA PHE A 146 -4.57 -0.10 -4.78
C PHE A 146 -4.47 -1.60 -4.54
N VAL A 147 -5.39 -2.20 -3.77
CA VAL A 147 -5.32 -3.61 -3.39
C VAL A 147 -5.85 -4.46 -4.55
N PRO A 148 -5.02 -5.33 -5.15
CA PRO A 148 -5.48 -6.19 -6.23
C PRO A 148 -6.61 -7.12 -5.78
N PRO A 149 -7.61 -7.42 -6.63
CA PRO A 149 -8.70 -8.34 -6.29
C PRO A 149 -8.26 -9.78 -5.93
N VAL A 150 -7.03 -10.14 -6.29
CA VAL A 150 -6.41 -11.44 -6.00
C VAL A 150 -5.84 -11.53 -4.58
N VAL A 151 -5.85 -10.44 -3.81
CA VAL A 151 -5.45 -10.46 -2.40
C VAL A 151 -6.57 -11.09 -1.57
N PRO A 152 -6.31 -12.20 -0.87
CA PRO A 152 -7.34 -12.86 -0.06
C PRO A 152 -7.71 -12.00 1.15
N ALA A 153 -8.92 -12.20 1.68
CA ALA A 153 -9.28 -11.69 3.00
C ALA A 153 -8.39 -12.37 4.05
N ALA A 154 -7.45 -11.60 4.64
CA ALA A 154 -6.46 -12.08 5.58
C ALA A 154 -5.87 -10.91 6.38
N GLN A 155 -5.18 -11.23 7.48
CA GLN A 155 -4.29 -10.30 8.15
C GLN A 155 -2.95 -10.27 7.40
N LEU A 156 -2.42 -9.08 7.11
CA LEU A 156 -1.12 -8.89 6.45
C LEU A 156 -0.01 -8.61 7.48
#